data_AF-A0A921SYK8-F1
#
_entry.id   AF-A0A921SYK8-F1
#
_cell.length_a   1.000
_cell.length_b   1.000
_cell.length_c   1.000
_cell.angle_alpha   90.00
_cell.angle_beta   90.00
_cell.angle_gamma   90.00
#
_symmetry.space_group_name_H-M   'P 1'
#
loop_
_entity.id
_entity.type
_entity.pdbx_description
1 polymer ?
#
loop_
_entity_poly.entity_id
_entity_poly.type
_entity_poly.pdbx_seq_one_letter_code
_entity_poly.pdbx_strand_id
1 'polypeptide(L)' 'ETTLPMNDEERKFKYGQFGYGKYLYTKEQLIEMKDFFMENLKEVFPNSIVKYII' A
#
# COMPACT_ATOMS: atom_id res chain seq x y z
N GLU A 1 9.67 -13.18 -19.80
CA GLU A 1 8.46 -12.52 -19.28
C GLU A 1 8.66 -12.19 -17.81
N THR A 2 8.08 -11.11 -17.31
CA THR A 2 8.12 -10.79 -15.87
C THR A 2 6.88 -11.38 -15.19
N THR A 3 6.99 -11.77 -13.92
CA THR A 3 5.89 -12.32 -13.13
C THR A 3 5.10 -11.26 -12.37
N LEU A 4 5.27 -9.97 -12.74
CA LEU A 4 4.66 -8.86 -12.02
C LEU A 4 3.21 -8.65 -12.52
N PRO A 5 2.18 -8.84 -11.68
CA PRO A 5 0.81 -8.63 -12.08
C PRO A 5 0.49 -7.14 -12.23
N MET A 6 0.29 -6.72 -13.49
CA MET A 6 -0.08 -5.37 -13.89
C MET A 6 -1.54 -5.32 -14.35
N ASN A 7 -2.44 -5.94 -13.57
CA ASN A 7 -3.88 -5.89 -13.85
C ASN A 7 -4.49 -4.63 -13.23
N ASP A 8 -4.89 -3.68 -14.08
CA ASP A 8 -5.47 -2.40 -13.69
C ASP A 8 -6.89 -2.56 -13.11
N GLU A 9 -7.64 -3.59 -13.51
CA GLU A 9 -9.02 -3.85 -13.05
C GLU A 9 -9.09 -4.21 -11.56
N GLU A 10 -8.00 -4.77 -11.02
CA GLU A 10 -7.87 -5.13 -9.61
C GLU A 10 -7.44 -3.94 -8.73
N ARG A 11 -7.20 -2.77 -9.33
CA ARG A 11 -6.60 -1.62 -8.67
C ARG A 11 -7.52 -0.41 -8.72
N LYS A 12 -7.32 0.50 -7.76
CA LYS A 12 -8.03 1.77 -7.69
C LYS A 12 -7.22 2.87 -8.38
N PHE A 13 -7.75 3.45 -9.45
CA PHE A 13 -7.12 4.60 -10.09
C PHE A 13 -7.27 5.86 -9.23
N LYS A 14 -6.16 6.58 -9.04
CA LYS A 14 -6.09 7.87 -8.33
C LYS A 14 -5.48 8.92 -9.26
N TYR A 15 -6.24 9.97 -9.52
CA TYR A 15 -5.77 11.15 -10.25
C TYR A 15 -4.69 11.88 -9.45
N GLY A 16 -3.60 12.23 -10.11
CA GLY A 16 -2.57 13.11 -9.56
C GLY A 16 -2.87 14.57 -9.88
N GLN A 17 -2.22 15.44 -9.11
CA GLN A 17 -2.44 16.90 -9.16
C GLN A 17 -2.03 17.53 -10.50
N PHE A 18 -1.15 16.89 -11.27
CA PHE A 18 -0.59 17.41 -12.52
C PHE A 18 -1.02 16.62 -13.77
N GLY A 19 -2.20 15.98 -13.71
CA GLY A 19 -2.82 15.30 -14.87
C GLY A 19 -2.49 13.81 -15.00
N TYR A 20 -1.36 13.35 -14.48
CA TYR A 20 -1.04 11.91 -14.44
C TYR A 20 -1.73 11.23 -13.26
N GLY A 21 -2.31 10.04 -13.48
CA GLY A 21 -2.86 9.22 -12.41
C GLY A 21 -2.03 7.96 -12.14
N LYS A 22 -2.36 7.26 -11.06
CA LYS A 22 -1.70 6.00 -10.67
C LYS A 22 -2.71 4.98 -10.17
N TYR A 23 -2.38 3.70 -10.34
CA TYR A 23 -3.14 2.59 -9.78
C TYR A 23 -2.62 2.23 -8.39
N LEU A 24 -3.54 2.22 -7.43
CA LEU A 24 -3.30 1.88 -6.04
C LEU A 24 -4.01 0.57 -5.69
N TYR A 25 -3.56 -0.07 -4.61
CA TYR A 25 -4.35 -1.12 -3.98
C TYR A 25 -5.73 -0.61 -3.57
N THR A 26 -6.68 -1.54 -3.42
CA THR A 26 -7.99 -1.22 -2.88
C THR A 26 -7.86 -0.71 -1.44
N LYS A 27 -8.93 -0.09 -0.93
CA LYS A 27 -8.91 0.46 0.43
C LYS A 27 -8.74 -0.66 1.45
N GLU A 28 -9.38 -1.79 1.19
CA GLU A 28 -9.38 -2.99 2.02
C GLU A 28 -7.98 -3.59 2.07
N GLN A 29 -7.32 -3.74 0.92
CA GLN A 29 -5.94 -4.21 0.83
C GLN A 29 -4.95 -3.27 1.56
N LEU A 30 -5.13 -1.95 1.43
CA LEU A 30 -4.28 -0.99 2.14
C LEU A 30 -4.46 -1.06 3.66
N ILE A 31 -5.68 -1.30 4.15
CA ILE A 31 -5.95 -1.47 5.58
C ILE A 31 -5.30 -2.75 6.08
N GLU A 32 -5.51 -3.88 5.38
CA GLU A 32 -4.92 -5.17 5.73
C GLU A 32 -3.38 -5.10 5.80
N MET A 33 -2.75 -4.51 4.78
CA MET A 33 -1.30 -4.31 4.77
C MET A 33 -0.85 -3.43 5.93
N LYS A 34 -1.57 -2.33 6.19
CA LYS A 34 -1.22 -1.41 7.28
C LYS A 34 -1.28 -2.11 8.63
N ASP A 35 -2.33 -2.86 8.91
CA ASP A 35 -2.51 -3.55 10.18
C ASP A 35 -1.44 -4.63 10.35
N PHE A 36 -1.20 -5.43 9.31
CA PHE A 36 -0.12 -6.42 9.28
C PHE A 36 1.23 -5.81 9.62
N PHE A 37 1.64 -4.74 8.92
CA PHE A 37 2.94 -4.11 9.18
C PHE A 37 3.00 -3.46 10.56
N MET A 38 1.93 -2.81 11.01
CA MET A 38 1.91 -2.15 12.31
C MET A 38 2.03 -3.15 13.47
N GLU A 39 1.42 -4.33 13.36
CA GLU A 39 1.51 -5.38 14.38
C GLU A 39 2.92 -5.99 14.40
N ASN A 40 3.40 -6.44 13.25
CA ASN A 40 4.71 -7.11 13.14
C ASN A 40 5.87 -6.15 13.48
N LEU A 41 5.80 -4.87 13.08
CA LEU A 41 6.86 -3.92 13.41
C LEU A 41 6.91 -3.59 14.90
N LYS A 42 5.77 -3.58 15.60
CA LYS A 42 5.75 -3.41 17.06
C LYS A 42 6.35 -4.62 17.78
N GLU A 43 6.11 -5.82 17.27
CA GLU A 43 6.67 -7.05 17.84
C GLU A 43 8.20 -7.11 17.65
N VAL A 44 8.67 -6.87 16.42
CA VAL A 44 10.09 -6.99 16.07
C VAL A 44 10.90 -5.77 16.51
N PHE A 45 10.31 -4.57 16.49
CA PHE A 45 10.96 -3.32 16.86
C PHE A 45 10.11 -2.50 17.87
N PRO A 46 10.06 -2.90 19.15
CA PRO A 46 9.14 -2.35 20.14
C PRO A 46 9.20 -0.83 20.35
N ASN A 47 10.37 -0.22 20.14
CA ASN A 47 10.59 1.21 20.34
C ASN A 47 10.67 2.01 19.02
N SER A 48 10.26 1.40 17.90
CA SER A 48 10.28 2.06 16.60
C SER A 48 9.09 3.00 16.41
N ILE A 49 9.28 4.02 15.57
CA ILE A 49 8.23 4.96 15.19
C ILE A 49 7.98 4.82 13.69
N VAL A 50 6.79 4.31 13.35
CA VAL A 50 6.33 4.26 11.96
C VAL A 50 5.90 5.67 11.55
N LYS A 51 6.66 6.30 10.65
CA LYS A 51 6.38 7.68 10.19
C LYS A 51 5.16 7.75 9.27
N TYR A 52 5.00 6.79 8.36
CA TYR A 52 3.86 6.71 7.43
C TYR A 52 3.78 5.33 6.78
N ILE A 53 2.56 4.97 6.36
CA ILE A 53 2.23 3.86 5.44
C ILE A 53 1.26 4.47 4.43
N ILE A 54 1.60 4.42 3.13
CA ILE A 54 0.90 5.13 2.04
C ILE A 54 0.58 4.23 0.86
#